data_AF-A0A352RIY7-F1
#
_entry.id   AF-A0A352RIY7-F1
#
_cell.length_a   1.000
_cell.length_b   1.000
_cell.length_c   1.000
_cell.angle_alpha   90.00
_cell.angle_beta   90.00
_cell.angle_gamma   90.00
#
_symmetry.space_group_name_H-M   'P 1'
#
loop_
_entity.id
_entity.type
_entity.pdbx_description
1 polymer ?
#
loop_
_entity_poly.entity_id
_entity_poly.type
_entity_poly.pdbx_seq_one_letter_code
_entity_poly.pdbx_strand_id
1 'polypeptide(L)'
;MTAAKVYDLRGQRALVTGAGRGIGEACAKTLAAAGAEVVLTARTEKQLEQVRDKIIKSGGKASVHAADICSMEAVNNLKKLGPFNILVNNAGNNIPEHFCEVTEERFDKVMDLNVKSAFFVAQVVARGMVESGIRGSIIHISSQMGIVGGRNRTVYCASKHAMEGFCKSMALDLAENGIRVNTVCPTFIETDLTRPFMEE
;
A
#
# COMPACT_ATOMS: atom_id res chain seq x y z
N MET A 1 14.26 14.56 23.20
CA MET A 1 12.98 13.90 22.80
C MET A 1 13.21 12.40 22.88
N THR A 2 12.38 11.64 23.59
CA THR A 2 12.50 10.16 23.61
C THR A 2 12.00 9.58 22.29
N ALA A 3 12.54 8.45 21.84
CA ALA A 3 12.11 7.77 20.61
C ALA A 3 10.59 7.51 20.57
N ALA A 4 9.97 7.23 21.72
CA ALA A 4 8.51 7.07 21.85
C ALA A 4 7.69 8.30 21.43
N LYS A 5 8.26 9.52 21.53
CA LYS A 5 7.60 10.77 21.14
C LYS A 5 7.70 11.08 19.64
N VAL A 6 8.63 10.43 18.93
CA VAL A 6 8.87 10.62 17.48
C VAL A 6 7.89 9.80 16.63
N TYR A 7 7.26 8.78 17.21
CA TYR A 7 6.37 7.83 16.51
C TYR A 7 4.94 7.78 17.07
N ASP A 8 4.47 8.84 17.73
CA ASP A 8 3.10 8.92 18.25
C ASP A 8 2.12 9.31 17.14
N LEU A 9 1.22 8.37 16.79
CA LEU A 9 0.21 8.54 15.75
C LEU A 9 -1.22 8.61 16.33
N ARG A 10 -1.38 8.88 17.63
CA ARG A 10 -2.70 9.07 18.23
C ARG A 10 -3.46 10.21 17.55
N GLY A 11 -4.74 9.96 17.25
CA GLY A 11 -5.59 10.90 16.51
C GLY A 11 -5.37 10.89 14.99
N GLN A 12 -4.42 10.12 14.48
CA GLN A 12 -4.21 9.91 13.05
C GLN A 12 -5.01 8.70 12.57
N ARG A 13 -5.45 8.75 11.32
CA ARG A 13 -6.18 7.67 10.66
C ARG A 13 -5.43 7.20 9.42
N ALA A 14 -5.24 5.89 9.29
CA ALA A 14 -4.43 5.28 8.25
C ALA A 14 -5.24 4.31 7.39
N LEU A 15 -5.05 4.36 6.07
CA LEU A 15 -5.51 3.32 5.15
C LEU A 15 -4.33 2.41 4.78
N VAL A 16 -4.52 1.10 4.86
CA VAL A 16 -3.50 0.11 4.43
C VAL A 16 -4.12 -0.83 3.39
N THR A 17 -3.61 -0.80 2.15
CA THR A 17 -4.04 -1.71 1.09
C THR A 17 -3.27 -3.03 1.13
N GLY A 18 -3.91 -4.14 0.75
CA GLY A 18 -3.30 -5.46 0.86
C GLY A 18 -3.00 -5.86 2.32
N ALA A 19 -3.80 -5.38 3.26
CA ALA A 19 -3.53 -5.49 4.71
C ALA A 19 -3.78 -6.89 5.30
N GLY A 20 -4.31 -7.83 4.53
CA GLY A 20 -4.72 -9.16 5.03
C GLY A 20 -3.57 -10.10 5.40
N ARG A 21 -2.33 -9.80 4.98
CA ARG A 21 -1.15 -10.64 5.24
C ARG A 21 0.17 -9.92 4.93
N GLY A 22 1.29 -10.56 5.28
CA GLY A 22 2.64 -10.14 4.86
C GLY A 22 2.99 -8.71 5.31
N ILE A 23 3.61 -7.95 4.40
CA ILE A 23 4.05 -6.56 4.67
C ILE A 23 2.86 -5.67 5.07
N GLY A 24 1.71 -5.81 4.41
CA GLY A 24 0.51 -5.02 4.73
C GLY A 24 0.00 -5.26 6.15
N GLU A 25 -0.08 -6.52 6.59
CA GLU A 25 -0.45 -6.87 7.97
C GLU A 25 0.56 -6.28 8.97
N ALA A 26 1.86 -6.39 8.69
CA ALA A 26 2.91 -5.85 9.55
C ALA A 26 2.83 -4.32 9.66
N CYS A 27 2.64 -3.62 8.54
CA CYS A 27 2.45 -2.16 8.52
C CYS A 27 1.19 -1.76 9.33
N ALA A 28 0.06 -2.44 9.12
CA ALA A 28 -1.17 -2.15 9.84
C ALA A 28 -1.02 -2.30 11.36
N LYS A 29 -0.42 -3.40 11.82
CA LYS A 29 -0.14 -3.61 13.24
C LYS A 29 0.81 -2.56 13.81
N THR A 30 1.84 -2.19 13.05
CA THR A 30 2.83 -1.20 13.49
C THR A 30 2.19 0.19 13.65
N LEU A 31 1.36 0.61 12.68
CA LEU A 31 0.64 1.88 12.76
C LEU A 31 -0.36 1.90 13.92
N ALA A 32 -1.07 0.79 14.15
CA ALA A 32 -2.00 0.69 15.27
C ALA A 32 -1.28 0.69 16.63
N ALA A 33 -0.14 0.02 16.74
CA ALA A 33 0.70 0.03 17.95
C ALA A 33 1.26 1.43 18.25
N ALA A 34 1.50 2.24 17.21
CA ALA A 34 1.84 3.66 17.32
C ALA A 34 0.64 4.57 17.65
N GLY A 35 -0.58 4.03 17.74
CA GLY A 35 -1.79 4.73 18.18
C GLY A 35 -2.73 5.22 17.07
N ALA A 36 -2.43 4.93 15.80
CA ALA A 36 -3.33 5.28 14.69
C ALA A 36 -4.59 4.40 14.68
N GLU A 37 -5.71 4.94 14.21
CA GLU A 37 -6.84 4.13 13.76
C GLU A 37 -6.58 3.62 12.35
N VAL A 38 -6.64 2.31 12.14
CA VAL A 38 -6.26 1.69 10.85
C VAL A 38 -7.46 1.10 10.13
N VAL A 39 -7.73 1.57 8.91
CA VAL A 39 -8.67 0.94 7.98
C VAL A 39 -7.91 -0.06 7.12
N LEU A 40 -8.30 -1.32 7.20
CA LEU A 40 -7.68 -2.43 6.49
C LEU A 40 -8.46 -2.71 5.20
N THR A 41 -7.79 -2.71 4.05
CA THR A 41 -8.45 -3.07 2.78
C THR A 41 -7.69 -4.12 1.99
N ALA A 42 -8.43 -5.11 1.50
CA ALA A 42 -8.04 -6.18 0.59
C ALA A 42 -9.31 -6.89 0.09
N ARG A 43 -9.15 -7.86 -0.83
CA ARG A 43 -10.28 -8.62 -1.38
C ARG A 43 -10.90 -9.60 -0.38
N THR A 44 -10.08 -10.24 0.46
CA THR A 44 -10.52 -11.33 1.33
C THR A 44 -10.87 -10.81 2.73
N GLU A 45 -12.16 -10.59 2.97
CA GLU A 45 -12.68 -10.05 4.24
C GLU A 45 -12.19 -10.82 5.46
N LYS A 46 -12.30 -12.17 5.44
CA LYS A 46 -11.86 -13.03 6.55
C LYS A 46 -10.40 -12.81 6.96
N GLN A 47 -9.50 -12.54 6.01
CA GLN A 47 -8.09 -12.25 6.33
C GLN A 47 -7.97 -10.88 7.03
N LEU A 48 -8.72 -9.89 6.58
CA LEU A 48 -8.74 -8.56 7.20
C LEU A 48 -9.31 -8.62 8.63
N GLU A 49 -10.37 -9.39 8.86
CA GLU A 49 -10.95 -9.57 10.19
C GLU A 49 -9.95 -10.22 11.16
N GLN A 50 -9.22 -11.23 10.72
CA GLN A 50 -8.15 -11.84 11.53
C GLN A 50 -7.06 -10.82 11.90
N VAL A 51 -6.69 -9.93 10.98
CA VAL A 51 -5.72 -8.85 11.26
C VAL A 51 -6.31 -7.81 12.22
N ARG A 52 -7.56 -7.37 12.00
CA ARG A 52 -8.30 -6.45 12.87
C ARG A 52 -8.34 -7.00 14.29
N ASP A 53 -8.70 -8.26 14.48
CA ASP A 53 -8.86 -8.86 15.80
C ASP A 53 -7.53 -8.96 16.54
N LYS A 54 -6.43 -9.26 15.83
CA LYS A 54 -5.07 -9.19 16.40
C LYS A 54 -4.70 -7.77 16.85
N ILE A 55 -5.07 -6.76 16.07
CA ILE A 55 -4.84 -5.34 16.42
C ILE A 55 -5.64 -4.95 17.66
N ILE A 56 -6.94 -5.26 17.70
CA ILE A 56 -7.83 -4.94 18.82
C ILE A 56 -7.37 -5.67 20.10
N LYS A 57 -7.01 -6.96 20.00
CA LYS A 57 -6.47 -7.73 21.13
C LYS A 57 -5.18 -7.12 21.70
N SER A 58 -4.42 -6.39 20.88
CA SER A 58 -3.19 -5.69 21.29
C SER A 58 -3.45 -4.25 21.77
N GLY A 59 -4.72 -3.84 21.90
CA GLY A 59 -5.12 -2.50 22.36
C GLY A 59 -5.19 -1.41 21.28
N GLY A 60 -5.01 -1.78 20.01
CA GLY A 60 -5.11 -0.86 18.87
C GLY A 60 -6.54 -0.69 18.35
N LYS A 61 -6.73 0.21 17.37
CA LYS A 61 -8.00 0.44 16.69
C LYS A 61 -7.90 0.07 15.22
N ALA A 62 -8.79 -0.80 14.75
CA ALA A 62 -8.87 -1.15 13.33
C ALA A 62 -10.29 -1.43 12.87
N SER A 63 -10.57 -1.17 11.59
CA SER A 63 -11.80 -1.55 10.90
C SER A 63 -11.50 -2.19 9.55
N VAL A 64 -12.46 -2.92 9.00
CA VAL A 64 -12.32 -3.69 7.77
C VAL A 64 -13.12 -3.02 6.65
N HIS A 65 -12.50 -2.91 5.47
CA HIS A 65 -13.16 -2.56 4.23
C HIS A 65 -12.72 -3.52 3.12
N ALA A 66 -13.49 -4.60 2.95
CA ALA A 66 -13.24 -5.56 1.88
C ALA A 66 -13.56 -4.93 0.52
N ALA A 67 -12.57 -4.86 -0.36
CA ALA A 67 -12.70 -4.23 -1.67
C ALA A 67 -11.69 -4.79 -2.66
N ASP A 68 -12.10 -4.88 -3.93
CA ASP A 68 -11.18 -5.06 -5.04
C ASP A 68 -10.77 -3.69 -5.58
N ILE A 69 -9.55 -3.25 -5.24
CA ILE A 69 -9.03 -1.94 -5.66
C ILE A 69 -8.67 -1.88 -7.16
N CYS A 70 -8.75 -2.99 -7.90
CA CYS A 70 -8.72 -2.93 -9.37
C CYS A 70 -10.04 -2.36 -9.93
N SER A 71 -11.14 -2.36 -9.17
CA SER A 71 -12.39 -1.69 -9.53
C SER A 71 -12.34 -0.21 -9.16
N MET A 72 -12.45 0.66 -10.16
CA MET A 72 -12.47 2.11 -9.92
C MET A 72 -13.69 2.57 -9.13
N GLU A 73 -14.81 1.83 -9.18
CA GLU A 73 -15.95 2.07 -8.29
C GLU A 73 -15.57 1.85 -6.83
N ALA A 74 -14.90 0.73 -6.54
CA ALA A 74 -14.43 0.41 -5.19
C ALA A 74 -13.39 1.44 -4.70
N VAL A 75 -12.44 1.84 -5.56
CA VAL A 75 -11.49 2.92 -5.25
C VAL A 75 -12.19 4.24 -4.94
N ASN A 76 -13.19 4.62 -5.74
CA ASN A 76 -13.98 5.83 -5.51
C ASN A 76 -14.78 5.79 -4.20
N ASN A 77 -15.18 4.60 -3.73
CA ASN A 77 -15.89 4.46 -2.46
C ASN A 77 -14.99 4.71 -1.23
N LEU A 78 -13.66 4.64 -1.37
CA LEU A 78 -12.72 4.95 -0.28
C LEU A 78 -12.87 6.40 0.23
N LYS A 79 -13.35 7.33 -0.60
CA LYS A 79 -13.60 8.73 -0.18
C LYS A 79 -14.60 8.83 0.98
N LYS A 80 -15.57 7.90 1.04
CA LYS A 80 -16.59 7.83 2.10
C LYS A 80 -16.01 7.35 3.43
N LEU A 81 -14.84 6.71 3.38
CA LEU A 81 -14.15 6.20 4.56
C LEU A 81 -13.13 7.19 5.10
N GLY A 82 -12.79 8.25 4.37
CA GLY A 82 -11.81 9.26 4.77
C GLY A 82 -12.39 10.37 5.66
N PRO A 83 -11.65 11.46 5.87
CA PRO A 83 -10.29 11.66 5.37
C PRO A 83 -9.28 10.77 6.12
N PHE A 84 -8.14 10.49 5.46
CA PHE A 84 -7.02 9.75 6.03
C PHE A 84 -5.82 10.69 6.18
N ASN A 85 -4.99 10.46 7.19
CA ASN A 85 -3.72 11.14 7.37
C ASN A 85 -2.55 10.35 6.78
N ILE A 86 -2.71 9.02 6.69
CA ILE A 86 -1.67 8.09 6.25
C ILE A 86 -2.25 7.13 5.22
N LEU A 87 -1.55 6.92 4.11
CA LEU A 87 -1.78 5.82 3.19
C LEU A 87 -0.55 4.94 3.14
N VAL A 88 -0.69 3.65 3.46
CA VAL A 88 0.27 2.61 3.08
C VAL A 88 -0.31 1.84 1.90
N ASN A 89 0.20 2.17 0.72
CA ASN A 89 -0.22 1.60 -0.55
C ASN A 89 0.63 0.37 -0.87
N ASN A 90 0.21 -0.77 -0.32
CA ASN A 90 0.97 -2.01 -0.29
C ASN A 90 0.44 -3.09 -1.25
N ALA A 91 -0.84 -3.05 -1.61
CA ALA A 91 -1.43 -4.04 -2.51
C ALA A 91 -0.61 -4.16 -3.80
N GLY A 92 -0.26 -5.40 -4.15
CA GLY A 92 0.53 -5.69 -5.33
C GLY A 92 0.70 -7.19 -5.53
N ASN A 93 1.09 -7.57 -6.74
CA ASN A 93 1.38 -8.94 -7.11
C ASN A 93 2.63 -9.01 -8.01
N ASN A 94 3.23 -10.19 -8.07
CA ASN A 94 4.33 -10.51 -8.97
C ASN A 94 4.01 -11.84 -9.66
N ILE A 95 4.08 -11.86 -10.99
CA ILE A 95 3.90 -13.07 -11.79
C ILE A 95 5.25 -13.35 -12.48
N PRO A 96 6.06 -14.27 -11.94
CA PRO A 96 7.29 -14.77 -12.56
C PRO A 96 7.05 -15.35 -13.96
N GLU A 97 7.69 -14.80 -14.98
CA GLU A 97 7.55 -15.31 -16.35
C GLU A 97 8.70 -14.82 -17.22
N HIS A 98 9.14 -15.65 -18.17
CA HIS A 98 10.15 -15.25 -19.15
C HIS A 98 9.57 -14.16 -20.07
N PHE A 99 10.38 -13.17 -20.46
CA PHE A 99 9.90 -12.00 -21.20
C PHE A 99 9.12 -12.34 -22.47
N CYS A 100 9.57 -13.34 -23.23
CA CYS A 100 8.93 -13.74 -24.48
C CYS A 100 7.59 -14.48 -24.29
N GLU A 101 7.26 -14.92 -23.07
CA GLU A 101 6.05 -15.69 -22.77
C GLU A 101 4.95 -14.84 -22.12
N VAL A 102 5.27 -13.57 -21.79
CA VAL A 102 4.31 -12.67 -21.13
C VAL A 102 3.11 -12.42 -22.03
N THR A 103 1.93 -12.84 -21.58
CA THR A 103 0.67 -12.53 -22.24
C THR A 103 0.14 -11.15 -21.86
N GLU A 104 -0.71 -10.57 -22.71
CA GLU A 104 -1.41 -9.31 -22.43
C GLU A 104 -2.21 -9.37 -21.12
N GLU A 105 -2.97 -10.46 -20.91
CA GLU A 105 -3.74 -10.66 -19.67
C GLU A 105 -2.85 -10.62 -18.42
N ARG A 106 -1.67 -11.23 -18.48
CA ARG A 106 -0.71 -11.24 -17.36
C ARG A 106 -0.08 -9.88 -17.15
N PHE A 107 0.23 -9.18 -18.24
CA PHE A 107 0.70 -7.81 -18.20
C PHE A 107 -0.32 -6.90 -17.50
N ASP A 108 -1.57 -6.90 -18.00
CA ASP A 108 -2.66 -6.09 -17.48
C ASP A 108 -2.94 -6.38 -16.02
N LYS A 109 -2.99 -7.66 -15.64
CA LYS A 109 -3.22 -8.05 -14.24
C LYS A 109 -2.18 -7.47 -13.27
N VAL A 110 -0.91 -7.41 -13.66
CA VAL A 110 0.14 -6.82 -12.83
C VAL A 110 0.07 -5.30 -12.87
N MET A 111 -0.15 -4.69 -14.03
CA MET A 111 -0.18 -3.24 -14.19
C MET A 111 -1.43 -2.60 -13.57
N ASP A 112 -2.60 -3.22 -13.71
CA ASP A 112 -3.85 -2.79 -13.10
C ASP A 112 -3.73 -2.78 -11.58
N LEU A 113 -3.16 -3.84 -10.99
CA LEU A 113 -2.98 -3.90 -9.54
C LEU A 113 -1.83 -3.00 -9.07
N ASN A 114 -0.62 -3.16 -9.60
CA ASN A 114 0.57 -2.50 -9.04
C ASN A 114 0.67 -1.02 -9.39
N VAL A 115 0.11 -0.59 -10.53
CA VAL A 115 0.26 0.80 -11.03
C VAL A 115 -1.08 1.52 -10.96
N LYS A 116 -2.08 1.07 -11.72
CA LYS A 116 -3.36 1.78 -11.85
C LYS A 116 -4.08 1.89 -10.52
N SER A 117 -4.27 0.78 -9.80
CA SER A 117 -4.93 0.81 -8.49
C SER A 117 -4.15 1.64 -7.49
N ALA A 118 -2.81 1.50 -7.46
CA ALA A 118 -1.97 2.25 -6.54
C ALA A 118 -2.08 3.77 -6.81
N PHE A 119 -2.04 4.19 -8.07
CA PHE A 119 -2.20 5.58 -8.47
C PHE A 119 -3.54 6.15 -8.03
N PHE A 120 -4.65 5.48 -8.37
CA PHE A 120 -5.98 6.02 -8.09
C PHE A 120 -6.37 5.95 -6.61
N VAL A 121 -5.91 4.93 -5.86
CA VAL A 121 -6.04 4.93 -4.39
C VAL A 121 -5.30 6.11 -3.79
N ALA A 122 -4.05 6.37 -4.21
CA ALA A 122 -3.30 7.52 -3.74
C ALA A 122 -3.99 8.84 -4.09
N GLN A 123 -4.53 8.96 -5.31
CA GLN A 123 -5.26 10.15 -5.74
C GLN A 123 -6.51 10.41 -4.89
N VAL A 124 -7.32 9.39 -4.60
CA VAL A 124 -8.52 9.55 -3.75
C VAL A 124 -8.13 9.97 -2.34
N VAL A 125 -7.10 9.37 -1.75
CA VAL A 125 -6.63 9.74 -0.41
C VAL A 125 -6.02 11.14 -0.38
N ALA A 126 -5.15 11.47 -1.34
CA ALA A 126 -4.51 12.77 -1.45
C ALA A 126 -5.55 13.88 -1.60
N ARG A 127 -6.57 13.68 -2.45
CA ARG A 127 -7.67 14.64 -2.61
C ARG A 127 -8.38 14.90 -1.28
N GLY A 128 -8.72 13.84 -0.54
CA GLY A 128 -9.33 13.98 0.78
C GLY A 128 -8.44 14.71 1.78
N MET A 129 -7.11 14.52 1.73
CA MET A 129 -6.15 15.28 2.54
C MET A 129 -6.17 16.77 2.18
N VAL A 130 -6.07 17.10 0.89
CA VAL A 130 -6.04 18.48 0.38
C VAL A 130 -7.35 19.21 0.72
N GLU A 131 -8.50 18.62 0.41
CA GLU A 131 -9.83 19.20 0.68
C GLU A 131 -10.07 19.45 2.18
N SER A 132 -9.48 18.62 3.04
CA SER A 132 -9.62 18.74 4.50
C SER A 132 -8.52 19.58 5.16
N GLY A 133 -7.56 20.13 4.39
CA GLY A 133 -6.39 20.82 4.94
C GLY A 133 -5.49 19.94 5.82
N ILE A 134 -5.52 18.63 5.61
CA ILE A 134 -4.76 17.64 6.39
C ILE A 134 -3.37 17.49 5.78
N ARG A 135 -2.35 17.77 6.60
CA ARG A 135 -0.98 17.35 6.33
C ARG A 135 -0.88 15.84 6.53
N GLY A 136 -0.18 15.14 5.65
CA GLY A 136 -0.23 13.67 5.64
C GLY A 136 0.99 12.99 5.05
N SER A 137 0.90 11.67 4.92
CA SER A 137 1.94 10.84 4.35
C SER A 137 1.34 9.75 3.47
N ILE A 138 1.80 9.66 2.22
CA ILE A 138 1.54 8.56 1.31
C ILE A 138 2.82 7.73 1.18
N ILE A 139 2.72 6.44 1.41
CA ILE A 139 3.83 5.49 1.43
C ILE A 139 3.50 4.38 0.45
N HIS A 140 4.24 4.31 -0.64
CA HIS A 140 4.12 3.24 -1.63
C HIS A 140 5.08 2.10 -1.28
N ILE A 141 4.59 0.86 -1.24
CA ILE A 141 5.47 -0.31 -1.13
C ILE A 141 5.91 -0.69 -2.54
N SER A 142 7.13 -0.28 -2.88
CA SER A 142 7.77 -0.57 -4.14
C SER A 142 8.55 -1.90 -4.06
N SER A 143 9.79 -1.94 -4.53
CA SER A 143 10.71 -3.06 -4.45
C SER A 143 12.12 -2.57 -4.78
N GLN A 144 13.17 -3.32 -4.42
CA GLN A 144 14.47 -3.15 -5.06
C GLN A 144 14.35 -3.18 -6.61
N MET A 145 13.38 -3.95 -7.13
CA MET A 145 13.09 -4.06 -8.56
C MET A 145 12.36 -2.84 -9.15
N GLY A 146 12.09 -1.81 -8.34
CA GLY A 146 11.75 -0.46 -8.80
C GLY A 146 12.98 0.38 -9.16
N ILE A 147 14.17 -0.13 -8.85
CA ILE A 147 15.46 0.54 -9.09
C ILE A 147 16.35 -0.30 -10.02
N VAL A 148 16.26 -1.64 -9.93
CA VAL A 148 17.05 -2.58 -10.75
C VAL A 148 16.16 -3.57 -11.52
N GLY A 149 16.72 -4.23 -12.53
CA GLY A 149 16.04 -5.32 -13.24
C GLY A 149 16.11 -6.66 -12.51
N GLY A 150 15.28 -7.62 -12.95
CA GLY A 150 15.28 -9.00 -12.44
C GLY A 150 14.88 -10.00 -13.53
N ARG A 151 15.59 -11.14 -13.60
CA ARG A 151 15.26 -12.23 -14.54
C ARG A 151 13.84 -12.75 -14.28
N ASN A 152 13.10 -13.00 -15.34
CA ASN A 152 11.70 -13.47 -15.29
C ASN A 152 10.77 -12.55 -14.47
N ARG A 153 11.03 -11.24 -14.47
CA ARG A 153 10.29 -10.22 -13.70
C ARG A 153 10.00 -8.96 -14.49
N THR A 154 10.01 -9.00 -15.83
CA THR A 154 9.97 -7.79 -16.66
C THR A 154 8.78 -6.89 -16.32
N VAL A 155 7.57 -7.45 -16.26
CA VAL A 155 6.35 -6.69 -15.93
C VAL A 155 6.38 -6.16 -14.50
N TYR A 156 6.84 -6.96 -13.54
CA TYR A 156 6.96 -6.52 -12.15
C TYR A 156 7.96 -5.36 -12.02
N CYS A 157 9.14 -5.46 -12.64
CA CYS A 157 10.14 -4.39 -12.65
C CYS A 157 9.56 -3.12 -13.28
N ALA A 158 8.90 -3.24 -14.44
CA ALA A 158 8.24 -2.12 -15.10
C ALA A 158 7.20 -1.46 -14.18
N SER A 159 6.36 -2.25 -13.51
CA SER A 159 5.34 -1.73 -12.60
C SER A 159 5.92 -0.99 -11.39
N LYS A 160 7.05 -1.46 -10.84
CA LYS A 160 7.71 -0.82 -9.69
C LYS A 160 8.52 0.41 -10.10
N HIS A 161 9.13 0.42 -11.30
CA HIS A 161 9.74 1.64 -11.85
C HIS A 161 8.69 2.72 -12.15
N ALA A 162 7.52 2.33 -12.66
CA ALA A 162 6.40 3.27 -12.85
C ALA A 162 5.97 3.90 -11.52
N MET A 163 5.95 3.10 -10.44
CA MET A 163 5.68 3.57 -9.08
C MET A 163 6.72 4.55 -8.56
N GLU A 164 8.01 4.29 -8.76
CA GLU A 164 9.06 5.27 -8.43
C GLU A 164 8.90 6.57 -9.23
N GLY A 165 8.51 6.47 -10.51
CA GLY A 165 8.25 7.62 -11.37
C GLY A 165 7.11 8.49 -10.83
N PHE A 166 5.92 7.92 -10.68
CA PHE A 166 4.77 8.70 -10.22
C PHE A 166 4.91 9.16 -8.77
N CYS A 167 5.63 8.43 -7.91
CA CYS A 167 5.84 8.85 -6.52
C CYS A 167 6.59 10.19 -6.45
N LYS A 168 7.61 10.37 -7.31
CA LYS A 168 8.40 11.61 -7.37
C LYS A 168 7.55 12.79 -7.85
N SER A 169 6.75 12.58 -8.90
CA SER A 169 5.81 13.61 -9.39
C SER A 169 4.76 13.97 -8.34
N MET A 170 4.10 12.98 -7.73
CA MET A 170 3.12 13.21 -6.67
C MET A 170 3.71 13.95 -5.46
N ALA A 171 4.97 13.68 -5.10
CA ALA A 171 5.64 14.40 -4.02
C ALA A 171 5.79 15.89 -4.31
N LEU A 172 6.07 16.26 -5.56
CA LEU A 172 6.16 17.66 -5.99
C LEU A 172 4.78 18.32 -6.01
N ASP A 173 3.79 17.65 -6.59
CA ASP A 173 2.42 18.17 -6.71
C ASP A 173 1.77 18.44 -5.35
N LEU A 174 2.11 17.66 -4.32
CA LEU A 174 1.47 17.72 -3.00
C LEU A 174 2.32 18.42 -1.93
N ALA A 175 3.51 18.92 -2.29
CA ALA A 175 4.47 19.53 -1.36
C ALA A 175 3.88 20.75 -0.65
N GLU A 176 3.19 21.62 -1.40
CA GLU A 176 2.58 22.85 -0.86
C GLU A 176 1.45 22.56 0.14
N ASN A 177 0.80 21.41 0.04
CA ASN A 177 -0.22 20.97 0.99
C ASN A 177 0.38 20.33 2.24
N GLY A 178 1.71 20.21 2.33
CA GLY A 178 2.40 19.56 3.43
C GLY A 178 2.16 18.05 3.50
N ILE A 179 1.88 17.42 2.35
CA ILE A 179 1.70 15.97 2.21
C ILE A 179 2.99 15.38 1.64
N ARG A 180 3.56 14.39 2.33
CA ARG A 180 4.79 13.72 1.89
C ARG A 180 4.44 12.45 1.11
N VAL A 181 5.13 12.20 0.01
CA VAL A 181 4.98 10.95 -0.77
C VAL A 181 6.33 10.27 -0.89
N ASN A 182 6.43 9.02 -0.45
CA ASN A 182 7.68 8.26 -0.45
C ASN A 182 7.46 6.79 -0.84
N THR A 183 8.51 6.14 -1.28
CA THR A 183 8.57 4.69 -1.51
C THR A 183 9.36 4.00 -0.40
N VAL A 184 8.95 2.78 -0.06
CA VAL A 184 9.77 1.79 0.64
C VAL A 184 10.08 0.69 -0.35
N CYS A 185 11.34 0.29 -0.47
CA CYS A 185 11.80 -0.65 -1.50
C CYS A 185 12.33 -1.95 -0.88
N PRO A 186 11.44 -2.88 -0.43
CA PRO A 186 11.87 -4.16 0.10
C PRO A 186 12.68 -5.00 -0.90
N THR A 187 13.57 -5.81 -0.37
CA THR A 187 14.10 -7.00 -1.06
C THR A 187 13.25 -8.23 -0.70
N PHE A 188 13.80 -9.44 -0.85
CA PHE A 188 13.17 -10.68 -0.41
C PHE A 188 12.92 -10.66 1.11
N ILE A 189 11.66 -10.50 1.49
CA ILE A 189 11.16 -10.67 2.86
C ILE A 189 10.33 -11.94 2.86
N GLU A 190 10.45 -12.82 3.85
CA GLU A 190 9.59 -14.00 3.93
C GLU A 190 8.12 -13.59 4.13
N THR A 191 7.31 -13.87 3.11
CA THR A 191 5.86 -13.63 3.08
C THR A 191 5.22 -14.70 2.20
N ASP A 192 3.89 -14.85 2.23
CA ASP A 192 3.20 -15.75 1.29
C ASP A 192 3.52 -15.46 -0.18
N LEU A 193 3.82 -14.21 -0.55
CA LEU A 193 4.17 -13.81 -1.91
C LEU A 193 5.55 -14.32 -2.34
N THR A 194 6.49 -14.41 -1.41
CA THR A 194 7.92 -14.65 -1.66
C THR A 194 8.39 -16.04 -1.24
N ARG A 195 7.64 -16.72 -0.37
CA ARG A 195 7.93 -18.09 0.10
C ARG A 195 8.23 -19.06 -1.06
N PRO A 196 7.46 -19.08 -2.18
CA PRO A 196 7.76 -19.96 -3.31
C PRO A 196 9.08 -19.66 -4.04
N PHE A 197 9.73 -18.53 -3.75
CA PHE A 197 11.04 -18.15 -4.33
C PHE A 197 12.20 -18.39 -3.37
N MET A 198 11.92 -18.85 -2.14
CA MET A 198 12.91 -19.11 -1.10
C MET A 198 13.08 -20.61 -0.81
N GLU A 199 12.16 -21.45 -1.30
CA GLU A 199 12.26 -22.89 -1.27
C GLU A 199 13.11 -23.33 -2.48
N GLU A 200 14.21 -24.05 -2.24
CA GLU A 200 15.10 -24.63 -3.27
C GLU A 200 14.41 -25.75 -4.06
#